data_AF-D6GSS6-F1
#
_entry.id   AF-D6GSS6-F1
#
_cell.length_a   1.000
_cell.length_b   1.000
_cell.length_c   1.000
_cell.angle_alpha   90.00
_cell.angle_beta   90.00
_cell.angle_gamma   90.00
#
_symmetry.space_group_name_H-M   'P 1'
#
loop_
_entity.id
_entity.type
_entity.pdbx_description
1 polymer ?
#
loop_
_entity_poly.entity_id
_entity_poly.type
_entity_poly.pdbx_seq_one_letter_code
_entity_poly.pdbx_strand_id
1 'polypeptide(L)' 'MRKIMTKAICIKNITTFSFMTLTSFLVLGVFVVKLIEDIQKGKELFIPGVAVLFAGAIVVMVFSIIQIVKHIRMLTKL' A
#
# COMPACT_ATOMS: atom_id res chain seq x y z
N MET A 1 -23.32 -11.16 20.46
CA MET A 1 -22.81 -9.78 20.24
C MET A 1 -21.32 -9.71 19.93
N ARG A 2 -20.42 -10.29 20.75
CA ARG A 2 -18.95 -10.16 20.57
C ARG A 2 -18.44 -10.61 19.19
N LYS A 3 -18.92 -11.74 18.64
CA LYS A 3 -18.53 -12.24 17.30
C LYS A 3 -18.91 -11.28 16.16
N ILE A 4 -20.09 -10.65 16.22
CA ILE A 4 -20.57 -9.72 15.18
C ILE A 4 -19.71 -8.45 15.16
N MET A 5 -19.39 -7.93 16.35
CA MET A 5 -18.50 -6.77 16.51
C MET A 5 -17.09 -7.07 15.97
N THR A 6 -16.53 -8.25 16.23
CA THR A 6 -15.22 -8.64 15.70
C THR A 6 -15.22 -8.78 14.18
N LYS A 7 -16.29 -9.32 13.58
CA LYS A 7 -16.44 -9.39 12.11
C LYS A 7 -16.51 -8.00 11.48
N ALA A 8 -17.27 -7.08 12.07
CA ALA A 8 -17.36 -5.70 11.59
C ALA A 8 -15.99 -4.97 11.64
N ILE A 9 -15.22 -5.14 12.71
CA ILE A 9 -13.87 -4.57 12.82
C ILE A 9 -12.93 -5.16 11.76
N CYS A 10 -12.98 -6.48 11.51
CA CYS A 10 -12.16 -7.10 10.49
C CYS A 10 -12.49 -6.60 9.08
N ILE A 11 -13.78 -6.50 8.74
CA ILE A 11 -14.22 -5.97 7.44
C ILE A 11 -13.76 -4.52 7.27
N LYS A 12 -13.95 -3.67 8.30
CA LYS A 12 -13.49 -2.27 8.27
C LYS A 12 -11.99 -2.21 7.97
N ASN A 13 -11.19 -2.98 8.69
CA ASN A 13 -9.74 -2.98 8.52
C ASN A 13 -9.33 -3.50 7.14
N ILE A 14 -9.96 -4.56 6.62
CA ILE A 14 -9.71 -5.03 5.25
C ILE A 14 -9.97 -3.90 4.25
N THR A 15 -11.12 -3.23 4.34
CA THR A 15 -11.46 -2.12 3.45
C THR A 15 -10.43 -1.01 3.54
N THR A 16 -10.06 -0.57 4.75
CA THR A 16 -9.05 0.47 4.95
C THR A 16 -7.70 0.11 4.35
N PHE A 17 -7.19 -1.10 4.62
CA PHE A 17 -5.89 -1.52 4.09
C PHE A 17 -5.94 -1.77 2.57
N SER A 18 -7.07 -2.19 2.02
CA SER A 18 -7.27 -2.28 0.56
C SER A 18 -7.17 -0.90 -0.10
N PHE A 19 -7.78 0.14 0.49
CA PHE A 19 -7.62 1.52 0.02
C PHE A 19 -6.16 1.98 0.10
N MET A 20 -5.47 1.74 1.23
CA MET A 20 -4.04 2.10 1.37
C MET A 20 -3.16 1.40 0.32
N THR A 21 -3.47 0.14 0.00
CA THR A 21 -2.76 -0.63 -1.02
C THR A 21 -2.98 -0.02 -2.42
N LEU A 22 -4.22 0.32 -2.77
CA LEU A 22 -4.55 0.97 -4.04
C LEU A 22 -3.87 2.33 -4.18
N THR A 23 -3.91 3.18 -3.14
CA THR A 23 -3.22 4.47 -3.16
C THR A 23 -1.71 4.31 -3.31
N SER A 24 -1.11 3.34 -2.62
CA SER A 24 0.32 3.04 -2.75
C SER A 24 0.66 2.62 -4.18
N PHE A 25 -0.18 1.81 -4.82
CA PHE A 25 0.01 1.38 -6.20
C PHE A 25 -0.04 2.57 -7.17
N LEU A 26 -0.98 3.50 -6.98
CA LEU A 26 -1.07 4.73 -7.79
C LEU A 26 0.18 5.61 -7.63
N VAL A 27 0.65 5.81 -6.40
CA VAL A 27 1.85 6.61 -6.12
C VAL A 27 3.09 5.98 -6.76
N LEU A 28 3.26 4.67 -6.63
CA LEU A 28 4.35 3.93 -7.27
C LEU A 28 4.26 4.02 -8.81
N GLY A 29 3.06 3.91 -9.37
CA GLY A 29 2.84 4.05 -10.81
C GLY A 29 3.24 5.43 -11.33
N VAL A 30 2.78 6.50 -10.66
CA VAL A 30 3.18 7.88 -11.01
C VAL A 30 4.69 8.08 -10.89
N PHE A 31 5.31 7.50 -9.86
CA PHE A 31 6.74 7.57 -9.69
C PHE A 31 7.50 6.88 -10.84
N VAL A 32 7.09 5.68 -11.25
CA VAL A 32 7.70 4.96 -12.37
C VAL A 32 7.57 5.75 -13.68
N VAL A 33 6.41 6.35 -13.94
CA VAL A 33 6.21 7.20 -15.14
C VAL A 33 7.17 8.39 -15.13
N LYS A 34 7.27 9.10 -14.00
CA LYS A 34 8.22 10.23 -13.87
C LYS A 34 9.67 9.78 -14.01
N LEU A 35 10.02 8.63 -13.44
CA LEU A 35 11.37 8.06 -13.57
C LEU A 35 11.72 7.82 -15.05
N ILE A 36 10.81 7.22 -15.82
CA ILE A 36 11.00 6.98 -17.25
C ILE A 36 11.18 8.29 -18.01
N GLU A 37 10.35 9.30 -17.73
CA GLU A 37 10.48 10.63 -18.35
C GLU A 37 11.83 11.29 -18.04
N ASP A 38 12.30 11.22 -16.80
CA ASP A 38 13.56 11.84 -16.37
C ASP A 38 14.77 11.11 -16.98
N ILE A 39 14.73 9.77 -17.09
CA ILE A 39 15.73 8.98 -17.84
C ILE A 39 15.77 9.44 -19.31
N GLN A 40 14.61 9.55 -19.96
CA GLN A 40 14.53 9.95 -21.37
C GLN A 40 15.05 11.37 -21.62
N LYS A 41 14.87 12.27 -20.66
CA LYS A 41 15.33 13.67 -20.73
C LYS A 41 16.81 13.83 -20.33
N GLY A 42 17.51 12.75 -19.98
CA GLY A 42 18.91 12.79 -19.57
C GLY A 42 19.16 13.55 -18.27
N LYS A 43 18.13 13.68 -17.42
CA LYS A 43 18.24 14.37 -16.12
C LYS A 43 18.83 13.43 -15.07
N GLU A 44 19.55 14.00 -14.11
CA GLU A 44 20.06 13.25 -12.97
C GLU A 44 18.89 12.63 -12.19
N LEU A 45 18.91 11.30 -12.11
CA LEU A 45 17.80 10.49 -11.63
C LEU A 45 17.69 10.43 -10.09
N PHE A 46 18.70 10.94 -9.40
CA PHE A 46 18.91 10.65 -7.98
C PHE A 46 18.53 11.85 -7.11
N ILE A 47 17.24 11.99 -6.83
CA ILE A 47 16.76 12.90 -5.79
C ILE A 47 16.56 12.08 -4.50
N PRO A 48 17.43 12.22 -3.48
CA PRO A 48 17.42 11.36 -2.28
C PRO A 48 16.06 11.33 -1.58
N GLY A 49 15.36 12.46 -1.53
CA GLY A 49 14.02 12.55 -0.94
C GLY A 49 12.98 11.70 -1.67
N VAL A 50 13.11 11.53 -2.99
CA VAL A 50 12.14 10.75 -3.78
C VAL A 50 12.40 9.25 -3.64
N ALA A 51 13.67 8.82 -3.57
CA ALA A 51 14.02 7.43 -3.28
C ALA A 51 13.48 6.98 -1.90
N VAL A 52 13.54 7.85 -0.90
CA VAL A 52 12.97 7.57 0.44
C VAL A 52 11.45 7.45 0.38
N LEU A 53 10.76 8.35 -0.34
CA LEU A 53 9.31 8.27 -0.52
C LEU A 53 8.88 7.00 -1.26
N PHE A 54 9.66 6.59 -2.27
CA PHE A 54 9.43 5.35 -3.01
C PHE A 54 9.58 4.12 -2.10
N ALA A 55 10.67 4.04 -1.33
CA ALA A 55 10.87 2.98 -0.35
C ALA A 55 9.74 2.96 0.70
N GLY A 56 9.33 4.13 1.20
CA GLY A 56 8.21 4.27 2.12
C GLY A 56 6.89 3.74 1.54
N ALA A 57 6.58 4.08 0.29
CA ALA A 57 5.38 3.59 -0.40
C ALA A 57 5.39 2.05 -0.55
N ILE A 58 6.55 1.45 -0.84
CA ILE A 58 6.69 -0.02 -0.89
C ILE A 58 6.42 -0.62 0.50
N VAL A 59 7.02 -0.08 1.55
CA VAL A 59 6.83 -0.59 2.93
C VAL A 59 5.36 -0.52 3.34
N VAL A 60 4.70 0.61 3.07
CA VAL A 60 3.26 0.80 3.37
C VAL A 60 2.40 -0.19 2.57
N MET A 61 2.72 -0.43 1.30
CA MET A 61 2.02 -1.38 0.45
C MET A 61 2.14 -2.81 1.01
N VAL A 62 3.36 -3.27 1.28
CA VAL A 62 3.61 -4.62 1.81
C VAL A 62 2.93 -4.80 3.16
N PHE A 63 3.05 -3.81 4.06
CA PHE A 63 2.38 -3.84 5.36
C PHE A 63 0.85 -3.93 5.20
N SER A 64 0.27 -3.14 4.31
CA SER A 64 -1.17 -3.14 4.05
C SER A 64 -1.66 -4.50 3.55
N ILE A 65 -0.94 -5.13 2.61
CA ILE A 65 -1.25 -6.47 2.11
C ILE A 65 -1.19 -7.51 3.23
N ILE A 66 -0.15 -7.48 4.08
CA ILE A 66 -0.03 -8.38 5.23
C ILE A 66 -1.24 -8.24 6.16
N GLN A 67 -1.67 -6.99 6.43
CA GLN A 67 -2.82 -6.74 7.29
C GLN A 67 -4.13 -7.23 6.66
N ILE A 68 -4.33 -7.07 5.35
CA ILE A 68 -5.49 -7.62 4.64
C ILE A 68 -5.54 -9.13 4.82
N VAL A 69 -4.43 -9.84 4.51
CA VAL A 69 -4.35 -11.30 4.64
C VAL A 69 -4.60 -11.75 6.08
N LYS A 70 -4.04 -11.03 7.07
CA LYS A 70 -4.27 -11.31 8.49
C LYS A 70 -5.75 -11.21 8.85
N HIS A 71 -6.43 -10.14 8.46
CA HIS A 71 -7.84 -9.94 8.81
C HIS A 71 -8.77 -10.88 8.05
N ILE A 72 -8.44 -11.26 6.80
CA ILE A 72 -9.16 -12.31 6.07
C ILE A 72 -9.05 -13.64 6.82
N ARG A 73 -7.83 -14.04 7.21
CA ARG A 73 -7.61 -15.27 8.00
C ARG A 73 -8.36 -15.25 9.33
N MET A 74 -8.42 -14.11 10.01
CA MET A 74 -9.19 -13.97 11.25
C MET A 74 -10.69 -14.16 10.99
N LEU A 75 -11.24 -13.61 9.90
CA LEU A 75 -12.64 -13.82 9.50
C LEU A 75 -12.96 -15.28 9.18
N THR A 76 -12.08 -15.99 8.49
CA THR A 76 -12.28 -17.42 8.15
C THR A 76 -12.29 -18.31 9.40
N LYS A 77 -11.59 -17.92 10.48
CA LYS A 77 -11.51 -18.69 11.73
C LYS A 77 -12.65 -18.41 12.72
N LEU A 78 -13.63 -17.54 12.39
CA LEU A 78 -14.56 -16.90 13.34
C LEU A 78 -16.04 -17.33 13.21
#